data_AF-A0A5N3VRY6-F1
#
_entry.id   AF-A0A5N3VRY6-F1
#
_cell.length_a   1.000
_cell.length_b   1.000
_cell.length_c   1.000
_cell.angle_alpha   90.00
_cell.angle_beta   90.00
_cell.angle_gamma   90.00
#
_symmetry.space_group_name_H-M   'P 1'
#
loop_
_entity.id
_entity.type
_entity.pdbx_description
1 polymer ?
#
loop_
_entity_poly.entity_id
_entity_poly.type
_entity_poly.pdbx_seq_one_letter_code
_entity_poly.pdbx_strand_id
1 'polypeptide(L)' 'RSGFFDEKCYKLKGKCTESCQINEELVGLCQKSLKCCMALQPCGINKEGS' A
#
# COMPACT_ATOMS: atom_id res chain seq x y z
N ARG A 1 19.02 -8.89 -2.12
CA ARG A 1 18.57 -8.03 -1.00
C ARG A 1 17.19 -7.50 -1.38
N SER A 2 16.22 -7.67 -0.51
CA SER A 2 14.84 -8.01 -0.86
C SER A 2 13.93 -6.80 -1.14
N GLY A 3 14.35 -5.90 -2.05
CA GLY A 3 13.62 -4.67 -2.37
C GLY A 3 12.33 -4.84 -3.18
N PHE A 4 12.02 -6.06 -3.64
CA PHE A 4 10.91 -6.33 -4.56
C PHE A 4 9.52 -6.07 -3.93
N PHE A 5 9.36 -6.40 -2.64
CA PHE A 5 8.09 -6.22 -1.93
C PHE A 5 7.81 -4.73 -1.64
N ASP A 6 8.86 -4.00 -1.27
CA ASP A 6 8.77 -2.56 -1.00
C ASP A 6 8.51 -1.79 -2.30
N GLU A 7 9.12 -2.21 -3.42
CA GLU A 7 8.90 -1.60 -4.74
C GLU A 7 7.45 -1.76 -5.22
N LYS A 8 6.84 -2.93 -5.01
CA LYS A 8 5.43 -3.15 -5.36
C LYS A 8 4.52 -2.27 -4.50
N CYS A 9 4.81 -2.15 -3.21
CA CYS A 9 4.07 -1.26 -2.31
C CYS A 9 4.17 0.21 -2.74
N TYR A 10 5.39 0.65 -3.07
CA TYR A 10 5.66 2.01 -3.50
C TYR A 10 5.01 2.34 -4.85
N LYS A 11 5.00 1.39 -5.80
CA LYS A 11 4.29 1.53 -7.09
C LYS A 11 2.79 1.73 -6.94
N LEU A 12 2.19 1.09 -5.94
CA LEU A 12 0.78 1.27 -5.58
C LEU A 12 0.52 2.55 -4.77
N LYS A 13 1.55 3.41 -4.56
CA LYS A 13 1.51 4.58 -3.67
C LYS A 13 1.12 4.22 -2.23
N GLY A 14 1.42 2.98 -1.83
CA GLY A 14 1.27 2.49 -0.47
C GLY A 14 2.49 2.83 0.40
N LYS A 15 2.32 2.63 1.70
CA LYS A 15 3.34 2.87 2.72
C LYS A 15 3.56 1.59 3.52
N CYS A 16 4.81 1.25 3.82
CA CYS A 16 5.12 0.13 4.71
C CYS A 16 5.06 0.60 6.18
N THR A 17 4.13 0.07 6.95
CA THR A 17 3.90 0.40 8.37
C THR A 17 3.53 -0.88 9.14
N GLU A 18 3.61 -0.88 10.47
CA GLU A 18 3.23 -2.05 11.29
C GLU A 18 1.72 -2.30 11.28
N SER A 19 0.93 -1.24 11.11
CA SER A 19 -0.53 -1.27 11.04
C SER A 19 -1.06 -0.19 10.09
N CYS A 20 -2.12 -0.52 9.35
CA CYS A 20 -2.83 0.43 8.48
C CYS A 20 -3.76 1.31 9.30
N GLN A 21 -3.94 2.56 8.89
CA GLN A 21 -4.92 3.45 9.49
C GLN A 21 -6.35 3.13 9.03
N ILE A 22 -7.36 3.70 9.71
CA ILE A 22 -8.79 3.52 9.38
C ILE A 22 -9.14 3.91 7.93
N ASN A 23 -8.43 4.90 7.37
CA ASN A 23 -8.59 5.36 6.00
C ASN A 23 -7.55 4.75 5.04
N GLU A 24 -6.93 3.63 5.44
CA GLU A 24 -5.96 2.90 4.64
C GLU A 24 -6.37 1.42 4.56
N GLU A 25 -6.07 0.81 3.42
CA GLU A 25 -6.32 -0.61 3.15
C GLU A 25 -5.03 -1.39 3.08
N LEU A 26 -5.04 -2.61 3.63
CA LEU A 26 -3.92 -3.54 3.53
C LEU A 26 -3.89 -4.17 2.13
N VAL A 27 -2.95 -3.74 1.30
CA VAL A 27 -2.80 -4.24 -0.09
C VAL A 27 -1.66 -5.26 -0.24
N GLY A 28 -0.87 -5.49 0.82
CA GLY A 28 0.20 -6.47 0.81
C GLY A 28 1.12 -6.43 2.02
N LEU A 29 2.25 -7.12 1.91
CA LEU A 29 3.29 -7.18 2.94
C LEU A 29 4.61 -6.63 2.39
N CYS A 30 5.33 -5.91 3.23
CA CYS A 30 6.67 -5.39 2.97
C CYS A 30 7.74 -6.25 3.67
N GLN A 31 9.00 -5.84 3.54
CA GLN A 31 10.11 -6.38 4.35
C GLN A 31 9.79 -6.36 5.87
N LYS A 32 10.44 -7.25 6.64
CA LYS A 32 10.42 -7.23 8.11
C LYS A 32 9.03 -7.33 8.74
N SER A 33 8.11 -8.06 8.09
CA SER A 33 6.73 -8.26 8.56
C SER A 33 5.90 -6.98 8.65
N LEU A 34 6.32 -5.91 7.95
CA LEU A 34 5.53 -4.70 7.81
C LEU A 34 4.40 -4.92 6.80
N LYS A 35 3.35 -4.14 6.95
CA LYS A 35 2.16 -4.14 6.11
C LYS A 35 2.25 -3.01 5.09
N CYS A 36 1.90 -3.30 3.84
CA CYS A 36 1.73 -2.27 2.82
C CYS A 36 0.31 -1.71 2.91
N CYS A 37 0.20 -0.47 3.34
CA CYS A 37 -1.07 0.22 3.55
C CYS A 37 -1.25 1.31 2.48
N MET A 38 -2.36 1.28 1.77
CA MET A 38 -2.69 2.25 0.72
C MET A 38 -3.84 3.14 1.19
N ALA A 39 -3.75 4.45 0.98
CA ALA A 39 -4.85 5.35 1.32
C ALA A 39 -6.09 5.00 0.51
N LEU A 40 -7.19 4.72 1.20
CA LEU A 40 -8.49 4.52 0.59
C LEU A 40 -8.87 5.82 -0.13
N GLN A 41 -9.00 5.75 -1.45
CA GLN A 41 -9.61 6.84 -2.20
C GLN A 41 -11.10 6.87 -1.85
N PRO A 42 -11.69 8.04 -1.58
CA PRO A 42 -13.13 8.13 -1.40
C PRO A 42 -13.84 7.59 -2.64
N CYS A 43 -14.86 6.75 -2.42
CA CYS A 43 -15.68 6.19 -3.49
C CYS A 43 -16.34 7.35 -4.26
N GLY A 44 -15.82 7.64 -5.46
CA GLY A 44 -16.26 8.80 -6.25
C GLY A 44 -15.20 9.35 -7.19
N ILE A 45 -13.93 8.99 -7.02
CA ILE A 45 -12.87 9.32 -7.98
C ILE A 45 -12.36 8.02 -8.60
N ASN A 46 -13.00 7.59 -9.69
CA ASN A 46 -12.41 6.60 -10.58
C ASN A 46 -11.13 7.20 -11.17
N LYS A 47 -9.98 6.87 -10.58
CA LYS A 47 -8.74 6.79 -11.36
C LYS A 47 -8.62 5.37 -11.88
N GLU A 48 -9.50 5.08 -12.83
CA GLU A 48 -9.25 4.08 -13.86
C GLU A 48 -8.01 4.57 -14.62
N GLY A 49 -6.94 3.77 -14.64
CA GLY A 49 -5.68 4.24 -15.20
C GLY A 49 -4.57 3.20 -15.15
N SER A 50 -4.74 2.14 -15.96
CA SER A 50 -3.76 1.28 -16.65
C SER A 50 -3.96 -0.21 -16.41
#